data_AF-A0A7M4E9G7-F1
#
_entry.id   AF-A0A7M4E9G7-F1
#
_cell.length_a   1.000
_cell.length_b   1.000
_cell.length_c   1.000
_cell.angle_alpha   90.00
_cell.angle_beta   90.00
_cell.angle_gamma   90.00
#
_symmetry.space_group_name_H-M   'P 1'
#
loop_
_entity.id
_entity.type
_entity.pdbx_description
1 polymer ?
#
loop_
_entity_poly.entity_id
_entity_poly.type
_entity_poly.pdbx_seq_one_letter_code
_entity_poly.pdbx_strand_id
1 'polypeptide(L)'
;MRRECGGGRCGSADLQMEHPASAAEEPKLRHVEKDVLIPKIMREKAKELCSDKVQDFTKCCQETGFLMVVKCQQENAALKECLTAYYKDPAFYEECKMEYLKQREEFRVTGIPAKQKRLTSIFNTITYKIWPLEN
;
A
#
# COMPACT_ATOMS: atom_id res chain seq x y z
N MET A 1 -16.25 22.57 41.02
CA MET A 1 -16.95 22.98 39.78
C MET A 1 -15.89 23.54 38.84
N ARG A 2 -15.55 23.03 37.66
CA ARG A 2 -15.91 21.86 36.84
C ARG A 2 -14.59 21.34 36.26
N ARG A 3 -14.46 20.02 36.09
CA ARG A 3 -13.51 19.42 35.15
C ARG A 3 -14.22 19.33 33.81
N GLU A 4 -13.61 19.82 32.73
CA GLU A 4 -14.08 19.54 31.38
C GLU A 4 -13.03 18.71 30.64
N CYS A 5 -13.47 17.57 30.13
CA CYS A 5 -12.70 16.69 29.25
C CYS A 5 -12.91 17.14 27.80
N GLY A 6 -11.82 17.30 27.03
CA GLY A 6 -11.79 17.20 25.58
C GLY A 6 -10.39 16.72 25.22
N GLY A 7 -10.14 15.54 24.65
CA GLY A 7 -10.84 14.94 23.52
C GLY A 7 -10.01 15.19 22.27
N GLY A 8 -8.88 14.49 22.12
CA GLY A 8 -8.05 14.64 20.90
C GLY A 8 -6.67 14.01 21.01
N ARG A 9 -6.55 12.81 20.44
CA ARG A 9 -5.33 12.11 19.95
C ARG A 9 -3.97 12.72 20.35
N CYS A 10 -3.23 11.96 21.15
CA CYS A 10 -1.76 11.95 21.12
C CYS A 10 -1.30 11.51 19.72
N GLY A 11 -1.24 12.47 18.79
CA GLY A 11 -0.60 12.32 17.50
C GLY A 11 0.90 12.37 17.70
N SER A 12 1.53 11.20 17.65
CA SER A 12 2.98 11.05 17.64
C SER A 12 3.55 11.63 16.34
N ALA A 13 4.40 12.66 16.51
CA ALA A 13 5.49 13.09 15.64
C ALA A 13 5.33 12.99 14.12
N ASP A 14 5.22 14.16 13.49
CA ASP A 14 5.54 14.41 12.09
C ASP A 14 6.93 13.86 11.73
N LEU A 15 6.98 12.73 11.00
CA LEU A 15 8.15 12.31 10.24
C LEU A 15 8.04 12.92 8.84
N GLN A 16 8.56 14.13 8.67
CA GLN A 16 8.87 14.65 7.33
C GLN A 16 10.06 13.85 6.78
N MET A 17 9.78 12.87 5.92
CA MET A 17 10.77 12.16 5.11
C MET A 17 11.12 13.00 3.88
N GLU A 18 12.01 13.97 4.07
CA GLU A 18 12.73 14.61 2.97
C GLU A 18 13.76 13.59 2.42
N HIS A 19 13.53 13.06 1.22
CA HIS A 19 14.49 12.20 0.51
C HIS A 19 15.40 13.05 -0.41
N PRO A 20 16.71 12.75 -0.48
CA PRO A 20 17.65 13.55 -1.25
C PRO A 20 17.47 13.31 -2.76
N ALA A 21 17.32 14.42 -3.48
CA ALA A 21 17.17 14.47 -4.94
C ALA A 21 18.41 13.91 -5.64
N SER A 22 18.21 12.97 -6.58
CA SER A 22 19.25 12.55 -7.51
C SER A 22 18.99 13.17 -8.88
N ALA A 23 20.04 13.75 -9.45
CA ALA A 23 20.02 14.61 -10.63
C ALA A 23 19.78 13.83 -11.94
N ALA A 24 18.53 13.67 -12.33
CA ALA A 24 18.09 13.46 -13.71
C ALA A 24 16.63 13.92 -13.78
N GLU A 25 16.35 15.04 -14.48
CA GLU A 25 15.07 15.76 -14.54
C GLU A 25 13.94 15.10 -13.74
N GLU A 26 13.92 15.33 -12.42
CA GLU A 26 12.93 14.66 -11.58
C GLU A 26 11.54 15.16 -12.00
N PRO A 27 10.63 14.27 -12.44
CA PRO A 27 9.27 14.67 -12.70
C PRO A 27 8.72 15.28 -11.41
N LYS A 28 8.28 16.54 -11.46
CA LYS A 28 7.81 17.25 -10.27
C LYS A 28 6.60 16.51 -9.68
N LEU A 29 6.86 15.68 -8.67
CA LEU A 29 5.86 14.90 -7.95
C LEU A 29 5.11 15.84 -7.00
N ARG A 30 3.78 15.80 -7.07
CA ARG A 30 2.89 16.50 -6.13
C ARG A 30 2.91 15.81 -4.76
N HIS A 31 2.53 16.52 -3.71
CA HIS A 31 2.40 15.99 -2.34
C HIS A 31 1.59 14.68 -2.30
N VAL A 32 0.44 14.63 -2.98
CA VAL A 32 -0.38 13.41 -3.06
C VAL A 32 0.37 12.23 -3.70
N GLU A 33 1.26 12.48 -4.65
CA GLU A 33 2.04 11.43 -5.31
C GLU A 33 3.12 10.89 -4.38
N LYS A 34 3.83 11.79 -3.69
CA LYS A 34 4.90 11.47 -2.75
C LYS A 34 4.39 10.79 -1.48
N ASP A 35 3.27 11.25 -0.93
CA ASP A 35 2.82 10.88 0.42
C ASP A 35 1.64 9.90 0.42
N VAL A 36 0.96 9.70 -0.72
CA VAL A 36 -0.18 8.78 -0.81
C VAL A 36 0.00 7.73 -1.90
N LEU A 37 0.32 8.11 -3.14
CA LEU A 37 0.33 7.16 -4.25
C LEU A 37 1.55 6.24 -4.26
N ILE A 38 2.76 6.78 -4.10
CA ILE A 38 3.99 5.97 -4.01
C ILE A 38 3.96 5.09 -2.74
N PRO A 39 3.63 5.60 -1.53
CA PRO A 39 3.53 4.77 -0.33
C PRO A 39 2.45 3.68 -0.42
N LYS A 40 1.42 3.90 -1.22
CA LYS A 40 0.41 2.87 -1.52
C LYS A 40 0.97 1.76 -2.39
N ILE A 41 1.74 2.08 -3.45
CA ILE A 41 2.41 1.06 -4.26
C ILE A 41 3.40 0.27 -3.40
N MET A 42 4.20 0.97 -2.58
CA MET A 42 5.12 0.33 -1.62
C MET A 42 4.37 -0.60 -0.67
N ARG A 43 3.21 -0.18 -0.12
CA ARG A 43 2.40 -1.02 0.77
C ARG A 43 1.97 -2.32 0.11
N GLU A 44 1.46 -2.25 -1.11
CA GLU A 44 0.95 -3.42 -1.82
C GLU A 44 2.11 -4.35 -2.18
N LYS A 45 3.25 -3.84 -2.66
CA LYS A 45 4.44 -4.67 -2.90
C LYS A 45 5.00 -5.28 -1.62
N ALA A 46 5.11 -4.52 -0.54
CA ALA A 46 5.63 -5.02 0.73
C ALA A 46 4.73 -6.11 1.34
N LYS A 47 3.40 -6.06 1.13
CA LYS A 47 2.50 -7.15 1.53
C LYS A 47 2.75 -8.44 0.75
N GLU A 48 3.02 -8.35 -0.56
CA GLU A 48 3.38 -9.50 -1.38
C GLU A 48 4.71 -10.11 -0.92
N LEU A 49 5.71 -9.26 -0.61
CA LEU A 49 7.02 -9.72 -0.11
C LEU A 49 6.95 -10.31 1.32
N CYS A 50 6.08 -9.76 2.17
CA CYS A 50 5.83 -10.25 3.52
C CYS A 50 4.65 -11.25 3.57
N SER A 51 4.34 -11.94 2.46
CA SER A 51 3.17 -12.83 2.34
C SER A 51 3.08 -13.86 3.46
N ASP A 52 4.21 -14.41 3.88
CA ASP A 52 4.27 -15.44 4.91
C ASP A 52 3.80 -14.89 6.26
N LYS A 53 4.25 -13.68 6.61
CA LYS A 53 3.83 -12.99 7.84
C LYS A 53 2.38 -12.55 7.78
N VAL A 54 1.89 -12.18 6.59
CA VAL A 54 0.47 -11.90 6.36
C VAL A 54 -0.36 -13.16 6.56
N GLN A 55 0.09 -14.32 6.08
CA GLN A 55 -0.60 -15.59 6.28
C GLN A 55 -0.63 -16.00 7.76
N ASP A 56 0.49 -15.90 8.48
CA ASP A 56 0.54 -16.24 9.90
C ASP A 56 -0.37 -15.33 10.73
N PHE A 57 -0.33 -14.02 10.46
CA PHE A 57 -1.27 -13.08 11.07
C PHE A 57 -2.73 -13.40 10.73
N THR A 58 -3.03 -13.74 9.47
CA THR A 58 -4.38 -14.09 9.03
C THR A 58 -4.88 -15.36 9.71
N LYS A 59 -4.04 -16.39 9.84
CA LYS A 59 -4.37 -17.63 10.57
C LYS A 59 -4.70 -17.32 12.03
N CYS A 60 -3.85 -16.57 12.72
CA CYS A 60 -4.13 -16.16 14.10
C CYS A 60 -5.43 -15.36 14.22
N CYS A 61 -5.71 -14.46 13.27
CA CYS A 61 -6.96 -13.69 13.25
C CYS A 61 -8.19 -14.61 13.09
N GLN A 62 -8.09 -15.64 12.24
CA GLN A 62 -9.18 -16.59 12.03
C GLN A 62 -9.43 -17.48 13.26
N GLU A 63 -8.35 -17.91 13.94
CA GLU A 63 -8.44 -18.78 15.11
C GLU A 63 -8.94 -18.05 16.36
N THR A 64 -8.53 -16.80 16.56
CA THR A 64 -8.80 -16.07 17.81
C THR A 64 -10.00 -15.14 17.74
N GLY A 65 -10.50 -14.85 16.54
CA GLY A 65 -11.68 -14.04 16.29
C GLY A 65 -11.65 -12.70 17.04
N PHE A 66 -12.58 -12.49 17.96
CA PHE A 66 -12.78 -11.21 18.66
C PHE A 66 -11.58 -10.78 19.53
N LEU A 67 -10.76 -11.72 20.02
CA LEU A 67 -9.61 -11.42 20.88
C LEU A 67 -8.28 -11.25 20.10
N MET A 68 -8.34 -11.13 18.77
CA MET A 68 -7.17 -11.07 17.88
C MET A 68 -6.15 -9.98 18.26
N VAL A 69 -6.58 -8.80 18.71
CA VAL A 69 -5.67 -7.68 19.00
C VAL A 69 -4.80 -7.95 20.23
N VAL A 70 -5.27 -8.81 21.14
CA VAL A 70 -4.53 -9.17 22.36
C VAL A 70 -3.69 -10.41 22.15
N LYS A 71 -4.22 -11.39 21.40
CA LYS A 71 -3.59 -12.69 21.23
C LYS A 71 -2.61 -12.74 20.06
N CYS A 72 -2.90 -12.03 18.96
CA CYS A 72 -2.06 -12.01 17.76
C CYS A 72 -1.03 -10.87 17.75
N GLN A 73 -0.60 -10.41 18.93
CA GLN A 73 0.35 -9.29 19.04
C GLN A 73 1.71 -9.63 18.47
N GLN A 74 2.14 -10.89 18.62
CA GLN A 74 3.44 -11.35 18.17
C GLN A 74 3.52 -11.41 16.63
N GLU A 75 2.49 -11.97 16.01
CA GLU A 75 2.32 -12.08 14.56
C GLU A 75 2.18 -10.70 13.94
N ASN A 76 1.44 -9.80 14.59
CA ASN A 76 1.30 -8.41 14.16
C ASN A 76 2.63 -7.65 14.28
N ALA A 77 3.39 -7.85 15.36
CA ALA A 77 4.71 -7.25 15.52
C ALA A 77 5.67 -7.72 14.42
N ALA A 78 5.71 -9.04 14.14
CA ALA A 78 6.54 -9.60 13.07
C ALA A 78 6.13 -9.09 11.68
N LEU A 79 4.83 -8.99 11.40
CA LEU A 79 4.33 -8.42 10.14
C LEU A 79 4.70 -6.94 10.03
N LYS A 80 4.51 -6.16 11.09
CA LYS A 80 4.84 -4.74 11.13
C LYS A 80 6.32 -4.50 10.94
N GLU A 81 7.17 -5.32 11.56
CA GLU A 81 8.63 -5.24 11.42
C GLU A 81 9.05 -5.49 9.97
N CYS A 82 8.52 -6.55 9.34
CA CYS A 82 8.78 -6.86 7.93
C CYS A 82 8.41 -5.67 7.02
N LEU A 83 7.20 -5.12 7.17
CA LEU A 83 6.76 -3.98 6.38
C LEU A 83 7.61 -2.73 6.64
N THR A 84 7.98 -2.48 7.89
CA THR A 84 8.78 -1.31 8.29
C THR A 84 10.19 -1.36 7.71
N ALA A 85 10.78 -2.56 7.56
CA ALA A 85 12.07 -2.73 6.92
C ALA A 85 12.03 -2.22 5.47
N TYR A 86 11.02 -2.60 4.69
CA TYR A 86 10.85 -2.12 3.31
C TYR A 86 10.50 -0.63 3.21
N TYR A 87 9.74 -0.08 4.17
CA TYR A 87 9.45 1.35 4.17
C TYR A 87 10.66 2.24 4.43
N LYS A 88 11.65 1.72 5.15
CA LYS A 88 12.90 2.44 5.45
C LYS A 88 13.95 2.29 4.36
N ASP A 89 13.75 1.38 3.40
CA ASP A 89 14.69 1.13 2.33
C ASP A 89 14.53 2.17 1.19
N PRO A 90 15.52 3.05 0.96
CA PRO A 90 15.46 4.03 -0.12
C PRO A 90 15.51 3.36 -1.50
N ALA A 91 16.14 2.19 -1.64
CA ALA A 91 16.17 1.49 -2.93
C ALA A 91 14.77 1.01 -3.33
N PHE A 92 14.02 0.49 -2.36
CA PHE A 92 12.63 0.07 -2.55
C PHE A 92 11.71 1.26 -2.88
N TYR A 93 11.96 2.43 -2.27
CA TYR A 93 11.23 3.65 -2.59
C TYR A 93 11.42 4.07 -4.06
N GLU A 94 12.66 4.11 -4.54
CA GLU A 94 12.97 4.49 -5.93
C GLU A 94 12.37 3.49 -6.93
N GLU A 95 12.40 2.18 -6.64
CA GLU A 95 11.71 1.18 -7.47
C GLU A 95 10.21 1.46 -7.57
N CYS A 96 9.56 1.73 -6.44
CA CYS A 96 8.13 2.04 -6.40
C CYS A 96 7.79 3.39 -7.07
N LYS A 97 8.70 4.37 -6.99
CA LYS A 97 8.60 5.67 -7.69
C LYS A 97 8.68 5.50 -9.20
N MET A 98 9.60 4.69 -9.71
CA MET A 98 9.68 4.39 -11.14
C MET A 98 8.40 3.72 -11.65
N GLU A 99 7.88 2.74 -10.91
CA GLU A 99 6.61 2.08 -11.23
C GLU A 99 5.43 3.07 -11.22
N TYR A 100 5.39 3.98 -10.24
CA TYR A 100 4.40 5.05 -10.20
C TYR A 100 4.47 5.96 -11.44
N LEU A 101 5.66 6.38 -11.84
CA LEU A 101 5.87 7.25 -12.99
C LEU A 101 5.43 6.57 -14.29
N LYS A 102 5.72 5.28 -14.44
CA LYS A 102 5.23 4.47 -15.57
C LYS A 102 3.71 4.44 -15.60
N GLN A 103 3.05 4.14 -14.47
CA GLN A 103 1.58 4.13 -14.38
C GLN A 103 0.98 5.50 -14.68
N ARG A 104 1.65 6.58 -14.27
CA ARG A 104 1.26 7.96 -14.55
C ARG A 104 1.36 8.29 -16.04
N GLU A 105 2.43 7.86 -16.71
CA GLU A 105 2.57 8.05 -18.16
C GLU A 105 1.50 7.24 -18.92
N GLU A 106 1.28 5.99 -18.53
CA GLU A 106 0.21 5.19 -19.11
C GLU A 106 -1.16 5.84 -18.91
N PHE A 107 -1.43 6.43 -17.74
CA PHE A 107 -2.65 7.19 -17.49
C PHE A 107 -2.76 8.43 -18.39
N ARG A 108 -1.63 9.10 -18.68
CA ARG A 108 -1.59 10.25 -19.58
C ARG A 108 -1.90 9.85 -21.03
N VAL A 109 -1.41 8.69 -21.46
CA VAL A 109 -1.64 8.18 -22.82
C VAL A 109 -3.03 7.58 -22.99
N THR A 110 -3.51 6.78 -22.02
CA THR A 110 -4.77 6.03 -22.16
C THR A 110 -5.97 6.70 -21.48
N GLY A 111 -5.76 7.62 -20.55
CA GLY A 111 -6.82 8.24 -19.74
C GLY A 111 -7.50 7.31 -18.74
N ILE A 112 -7.08 6.04 -18.65
CA ILE A 112 -7.75 5.02 -17.82
C ILE A 112 -6.98 4.81 -16.51
N PRO A 113 -7.60 5.07 -15.33
CA PRO A 113 -6.93 4.93 -14.05
C PRO A 113 -6.58 3.47 -13.76
N ALA A 114 -5.44 3.24 -13.10
CA ALA A 114 -4.92 1.89 -12.83
C ALA A 114 -5.92 0.97 -12.09
N LYS A 115 -6.76 1.54 -11.20
CA LYS A 115 -7.87 0.81 -10.55
C LYS A 115 -8.91 0.32 -11.55
N GLN A 116 -9.27 1.15 -12.52
CA GLN A 116 -10.25 0.81 -13.55
C GLN A 116 -9.66 -0.21 -14.51
N LYS A 117 -8.37 -0.11 -14.87
CA LYS A 117 -7.67 -1.14 -15.67
C LYS A 117 -7.82 -2.54 -15.06
N ARG A 118 -7.61 -2.69 -13.74
CA ARG A 118 -7.79 -3.98 -13.03
C ARG A 118 -9.22 -4.50 -13.16
N LEU A 119 -10.23 -3.63 -13.01
CA LEU A 119 -11.63 -4.01 -13.18
C LEU A 119 -11.97 -4.37 -14.63
N THR A 120 -11.53 -3.61 -15.62
CA THR A 120 -11.70 -3.97 -17.05
C THR A 120 -10.94 -5.23 -17.42
N SER A 121 -9.76 -5.50 -16.84
CA SER A 121 -9.02 -6.74 -17.10
C SER A 121 -9.73 -7.95 -16.49
N ILE A 122 -10.26 -7.83 -15.26
CA ILE A 122 -11.08 -8.87 -14.63
C ILE A 122 -12.37 -9.05 -15.42
N PHE A 123 -13.07 -7.98 -15.78
CA PHE A 123 -14.28 -8.03 -16.59
C PHE A 123 -14.01 -8.70 -17.93
N ASN A 124 -12.97 -8.27 -18.67
CA ASN A 124 -12.57 -8.86 -19.93
C ASN A 124 -12.16 -10.33 -19.75
N THR A 125 -11.46 -10.69 -18.68
CA THR A 125 -11.10 -12.10 -18.42
C THR A 125 -12.34 -12.94 -18.10
N ILE A 126 -13.29 -12.40 -17.34
CA ILE A 126 -14.57 -13.05 -17.05
C ILE A 126 -15.38 -13.19 -18.34
N THR A 127 -15.51 -12.14 -19.15
CA THR A 127 -16.21 -12.22 -20.42
C THR A 127 -15.51 -13.18 -21.37
N TYR A 128 -14.20 -13.14 -21.56
CA TYR A 128 -13.49 -14.07 -22.44
C TYR A 128 -13.42 -15.51 -21.91
N LYS A 129 -13.55 -15.75 -20.60
CA LYS A 129 -13.61 -17.10 -20.00
C LYS A 129 -15.04 -17.66 -19.84
N ILE A 130 -16.06 -16.80 -19.76
CA ILE A 130 -17.49 -17.20 -19.69
C ILE A 130 -18.14 -17.21 -21.07
N TRP A 131 -17.72 -16.34 -21.99
CA TRP A 131 -18.12 -16.28 -23.41
C TRP A 131 -17.26 -17.13 -24.37
N PRO A 132 -16.75 -18.33 -24.01
CA PRO A 132 -16.42 -19.33 -25.01
C PRO A 132 -17.41 -20.52 -25.01
N LEU A 133 -18.57 -20.40 -24.36
CA LEU A 133 -19.60 -21.47 -24.29
C LEU A 133 -20.97 -21.12 -24.90
N GLU A 134 -21.00 -20.16 -25.84
CA GLU A 134 -22.17 -19.92 -26.72
C GLU A 134 -21.68 -19.78 -28.17
N ASN A 135 -21.29 -20.91 -28.77
CA ASN A 135 -21.41 -21.24 -30.20
C ASN A 135 -21.20 -22.74 -30.40
#